data_AF-H9FHH0-F1
#
_entry.id   AF-H9FHH0-F1
#
_cell.length_a   1.000
_cell.length_b   1.000
_cell.length_c   1.000
_cell.angle_alpha   90.00
_cell.angle_beta   90.00
_cell.angle_gamma   90.00
#
_symmetry.space_group_name_H-M   'P 1'
#
loop_
_entity.id
_entity.type
_entity.pdbx_description
1 polymer ?
#
loop_
_entity_poly.entity_id
_entity_poly.type
_entity_poly.pdbx_seq_one_letter_code
_entity_poly.pdbx_strand_id
1 'polypeptide(L)'
;LHTCSCHNGASCSAEDGACHCTPGWTGLFCTQRCPAAFFGKDCGRVCQCQNGASCDHISGKCTCRTGFTGQHCEQRCAPGTFGYGCQQLCECMNNSTCDHVTGTCYCSPGFKGIRCDQAALMMEELNPYTKISPALGAERHSVGAVTGIMLLLFLIVVLLGLFAWHRRRQKEKGRDLA
;
A
#
# COMPACT_ATOMS: atom_id res chain seq x y z
N LEU A 1 59.91 21.19 -13.20
CA LEU A 1 59.04 20.12 -13.70
C LEU A 1 57.93 19.94 -12.68
N HIS A 2 56.67 20.22 -13.02
CA HIS A 2 55.56 20.05 -12.09
C HIS A 2 55.26 18.55 -11.90
N THR A 3 55.15 18.11 -10.64
CA THR A 3 54.74 16.74 -10.30
C THR A 3 53.22 16.69 -10.25
N CYS A 4 52.60 15.86 -11.08
CA CYS A 4 51.15 15.78 -11.19
C CYS A 4 50.60 14.48 -10.61
N SER A 5 49.48 14.58 -9.89
CA SER A 5 48.73 13.45 -9.34
C SER A 5 47.36 13.34 -10.03
N CYS A 6 47.37 13.24 -11.36
CA CYS A 6 46.16 13.12 -12.17
C CYS A 6 45.74 11.65 -12.30
N HIS A 7 44.44 11.37 -12.21
CA HIS A 7 43.89 10.01 -12.31
C HIS A 7 42.97 9.83 -13.53
N ASN A 8 42.52 8.59 -13.76
CA ASN A 8 41.55 8.24 -14.81
C ASN A 8 41.99 8.65 -16.24
N GLY A 9 43.29 8.56 -16.52
CA GLY A 9 43.86 8.88 -17.83
C GLY A 9 43.91 10.38 -18.15
N ALA A 10 43.70 11.24 -17.15
CA ALA A 10 43.82 12.69 -17.31
C ALA A 10 45.25 13.10 -17.68
N SER A 11 45.37 14.11 -18.56
CA SER A 11 46.66 14.70 -18.89
C SER A 11 47.04 15.79 -17.89
N CYS A 12 48.33 16.08 -17.78
CA CYS A 12 48.82 17.17 -16.93
C CYS A 12 49.39 18.30 -17.78
N SER A 13 49.01 19.53 -17.44
CA SER A 13 49.61 20.75 -17.95
C SER A 13 51.06 20.89 -17.45
N ALA A 14 51.99 21.08 -18.38
CA ALA A 14 53.40 21.29 -18.05
C ALA A 14 53.68 22.70 -17.49
N GLU A 15 52.75 23.64 -17.67
CA GLU A 15 52.90 25.05 -17.30
C GLU A 15 52.59 25.30 -15.83
N ASP A 16 51.49 24.73 -15.33
CA ASP A 16 50.97 24.99 -13.98
C ASP A 16 50.71 23.71 -13.17
N GLY A 17 50.87 22.52 -13.77
CA GLY A 17 50.60 21.24 -13.12
C GLY A 17 49.12 20.88 -12.99
N ALA A 18 48.22 21.61 -13.66
CA ALA A 18 46.80 21.34 -13.63
C ALA A 18 46.43 20.04 -14.37
N CYS A 19 45.44 19.31 -13.86
CA CYS A 19 44.92 18.10 -14.52
C CYS A 19 43.80 18.43 -15.51
N HIS A 20 43.92 17.94 -16.75
CA HIS A 20 42.86 17.98 -17.74
C HIS A 20 42.12 16.65 -17.77
N CYS A 21 40.95 16.61 -17.15
CA CYS A 21 40.21 15.37 -16.95
C CYS A 21 39.67 14.77 -18.25
N THR A 22 39.65 13.43 -18.32
CA THR A 22 38.97 12.69 -19.38
C THR A 22 37.45 12.84 -19.27
N PRO A 23 36.68 12.55 -20.33
CA PRO A 23 35.22 12.62 -20.28
C PRO A 23 34.63 11.82 -19.11
N GLY A 24 33.69 12.43 -18.41
CA GLY A 24 32.99 11.84 -17.26
C GLY A 24 33.70 12.01 -15.92
N TRP A 25 34.88 12.60 -15.89
CA TRP A 25 35.64 12.85 -14.66
C TRP A 25 35.85 14.34 -14.41
N THR A 26 35.89 14.72 -13.14
CA THR A 26 36.03 16.10 -12.67
C THR A 26 36.79 16.17 -11.33
N GLY A 27 36.98 17.38 -10.84
CA GLY A 27 37.77 17.70 -9.65
C GLY A 27 39.25 17.88 -9.96
N LEU A 28 39.99 18.43 -8.98
CA LEU A 28 41.40 18.83 -9.13
C LEU A 28 42.32 17.71 -9.62
N PHE A 29 42.06 16.47 -9.20
CA PHE A 29 42.84 15.28 -9.53
C PHE A 29 42.12 14.31 -10.47
N CYS A 30 40.97 14.72 -11.02
CA CYS A 30 40.13 13.91 -11.92
C CYS A 30 39.64 12.58 -11.32
N THR A 31 39.42 12.53 -10.00
CA THR A 31 38.96 11.33 -9.27
C THR A 31 37.46 11.29 -9.05
N GLN A 32 36.75 12.40 -9.30
CA GLN A 32 35.32 12.51 -9.07
C GLN A 32 34.58 12.24 -10.37
N ARG A 33 33.52 11.43 -10.32
CA ARG A 33 32.62 11.26 -11.47
C ARG A 33 31.84 12.57 -11.69
N CYS A 34 31.35 12.78 -12.91
CA CYS A 34 30.43 13.89 -13.14
C CYS A 34 29.26 13.86 -12.16
N PRO A 35 28.78 15.03 -11.71
CA PRO A 35 27.60 15.13 -10.87
C PRO A 35 26.38 14.43 -11.49
N ALA A 36 25.45 14.01 -10.65
CA ALA A 36 24.21 13.40 -11.12
C ALA A 36 23.52 14.30 -12.17
N ALA A 37 22.98 13.67 -13.22
CA ALA A 37 22.40 14.30 -14.40
C ALA A 37 23.39 14.92 -15.41
N PHE A 38 24.70 14.83 -15.22
CA PHE A 38 25.69 15.33 -16.17
C PHE A 38 26.66 14.26 -16.66
N PHE A 39 27.18 14.43 -17.87
CA PHE A 39 28.13 13.50 -18.47
C PHE A 39 29.09 14.16 -19.46
N GLY A 40 30.10 13.40 -19.89
CA GLY A 40 31.02 13.77 -20.96
C GLY A 40 32.15 14.69 -20.50
N LYS A 41 32.85 15.28 -21.47
CA LYS A 41 33.96 16.20 -21.20
C LYS A 41 33.46 17.42 -20.41
N ASP A 42 34.19 17.75 -19.35
CA ASP A 42 33.91 18.86 -18.42
C ASP A 42 32.50 18.79 -17.80
N CYS A 43 31.85 17.62 -17.82
CA CYS A 43 30.47 17.42 -17.39
C CYS A 43 29.48 18.39 -18.06
N GLY A 44 29.79 18.87 -19.27
CA GLY A 44 29.02 19.92 -19.95
C GLY A 44 27.73 19.45 -20.62
N ARG A 45 27.44 18.14 -20.62
CA ARG A 45 26.22 17.59 -21.23
C ARG A 45 25.26 17.10 -20.15
N VAL A 46 23.96 17.32 -20.38
CA VAL A 46 22.88 16.92 -19.47
C VAL A 46 22.29 15.58 -19.93
N CYS A 47 22.13 14.66 -18.99
CA CYS A 47 21.49 13.37 -19.21
C CYS A 47 19.99 13.55 -19.51
N GLN A 48 19.50 12.81 -20.49
CA GLN A 48 18.09 12.86 -20.91
C GLN A 48 17.26 11.67 -20.38
N CYS A 49 17.84 10.87 -19.49
CA CYS A 49 17.21 9.68 -18.94
C CYS A 49 15.94 10.01 -18.13
N GLN A 50 14.87 9.26 -18.36
CA GLN A 50 13.56 9.44 -17.73
C GLN A 50 13.27 8.31 -16.74
N ASN A 51 12.14 8.41 -16.02
CA ASN A 51 11.61 7.34 -15.16
C ASN A 51 12.61 6.81 -14.11
N GLY A 52 13.46 7.70 -13.60
CA GLY A 52 14.46 7.37 -12.58
C GLY A 52 15.60 6.50 -13.07
N ALA A 53 15.80 6.39 -14.38
CA ALA A 53 16.91 5.66 -14.99
C ALA A 53 18.27 6.25 -14.60
N SER A 54 19.27 5.39 -14.50
CA SER A 54 20.65 5.79 -14.23
C SER A 54 21.31 6.29 -15.50
N CYS A 55 22.11 7.34 -15.40
CA CYS A 55 22.88 7.88 -16.52
C CYS A 55 24.36 7.56 -16.34
N ASP A 56 25.00 7.05 -17.39
CA ASP A 56 26.44 6.85 -17.42
C ASP A 56 27.18 8.20 -17.51
N HIS A 57 28.07 8.47 -16.55
CA HIS A 57 28.76 9.75 -16.45
C HIS A 57 29.75 10.01 -17.61
N ILE A 58 30.16 8.98 -18.34
CA ILE A 58 31.11 9.11 -19.46
C ILE A 58 30.36 9.33 -20.77
N SER A 59 29.47 8.40 -21.12
CA SER A 59 28.79 8.33 -22.41
C SER A 59 27.41 9.00 -22.44
N GLY A 60 26.78 9.19 -21.28
CA GLY A 60 25.40 9.66 -21.17
C GLY A 60 24.34 8.59 -21.43
N LYS A 61 24.75 7.33 -21.65
CA LYS A 61 23.82 6.22 -21.91
C LYS A 61 22.93 5.95 -20.69
N CYS A 62 21.64 5.75 -20.94
CA CYS A 62 20.67 5.44 -19.91
C CYS A 62 20.61 3.94 -19.64
N THR A 63 20.53 3.58 -18.36
CA THR A 63 20.21 2.22 -17.90
C THR A 63 18.83 2.26 -17.24
N CYS A 64 17.87 1.63 -17.91
CA CYS A 64 16.47 1.70 -17.52
C CYS A 64 16.17 0.89 -16.25
N ARG A 65 15.25 1.42 -15.44
CA ARG A 65 14.65 0.64 -14.36
C ARG A 65 13.68 -0.39 -14.93
N THR A 66 13.34 -1.37 -14.10
CA THR A 66 12.27 -2.33 -14.42
C THR A 66 10.98 -1.61 -14.82
N GLY A 67 10.29 -2.16 -15.82
CA GLY A 67 9.05 -1.61 -16.36
C GLY A 67 9.22 -0.53 -17.42
N PHE A 68 10.45 -0.19 -17.81
CA PHE A 68 10.75 0.82 -18.83
C PHE A 68 11.80 0.36 -19.84
N THR A 69 11.73 0.90 -21.05
CA THR A 69 12.63 0.67 -22.17
C THR A 69 12.76 1.95 -23.02
N GLY A 70 13.51 1.88 -24.12
CA GLY A 70 13.83 3.01 -24.98
C GLY A 70 15.24 3.57 -24.74
N GLN A 71 15.69 4.45 -25.62
CA GLN A 71 17.04 5.06 -25.55
C GLN A 71 17.22 5.90 -24.28
N HIS A 72 16.15 6.57 -23.86
CA HIS A 72 16.11 7.43 -22.67
C HIS A 72 15.22 6.87 -21.58
N CYS A 73 14.82 5.60 -21.69
CA CYS A 73 13.93 4.93 -20.74
C CYS A 73 12.54 5.58 -20.65
N GLU A 74 12.10 6.21 -21.73
CA GLU A 74 10.85 6.96 -21.86
C GLU A 74 9.64 6.04 -22.07
N GLN A 75 9.87 4.81 -22.55
CA GLN A 75 8.80 3.91 -22.96
C GLN A 75 8.46 2.98 -21.80
N ARG A 76 7.19 2.96 -21.39
CA ARG A 76 6.67 1.92 -20.50
C ARG A 76 6.65 0.58 -21.22
N CYS A 77 6.82 -0.54 -20.50
CA CYS A 77 6.61 -1.86 -21.10
C CYS A 77 5.23 -1.97 -21.74
N ALA A 78 5.19 -2.66 -22.88
CA ALA A 78 3.95 -2.92 -23.60
C ALA A 78 3.01 -3.78 -22.73
N PRO A 79 1.68 -3.65 -22.88
CA PRO A 79 0.72 -4.47 -22.17
C PRO A 79 1.06 -5.97 -22.29
N GLY A 80 1.04 -6.67 -21.16
CA GLY A 80 1.39 -8.09 -21.08
C GLY A 80 2.88 -8.36 -20.85
N THR A 81 3.74 -7.34 -20.80
CA THR A 81 5.17 -7.50 -20.47
C THR A 81 5.57 -6.66 -19.25
N PHE A 82 6.58 -7.14 -18.51
CA PHE A 82 7.09 -6.45 -17.33
C PHE A 82 8.58 -6.73 -17.10
N GLY A 83 9.14 -6.14 -16.04
CA GLY A 83 10.50 -6.42 -15.60
C GLY A 83 11.57 -5.58 -16.30
N TYR A 84 12.84 -5.93 -16.10
CA TYR A 84 13.95 -5.30 -16.80
C TYR A 84 13.88 -5.55 -18.30
N GLY A 85 13.97 -4.46 -19.08
CA GLY A 85 13.90 -4.53 -20.54
C GLY A 85 12.59 -5.09 -21.10
N CYS A 86 11.53 -5.19 -20.28
CA CYS A 86 10.23 -5.72 -20.68
C CYS A 86 10.28 -7.15 -21.22
N GLN A 87 11.20 -7.96 -20.71
CA GLN A 87 11.45 -9.32 -21.22
C GLN A 87 10.60 -10.39 -20.54
N GLN A 88 9.90 -10.07 -19.45
CA GLN A 88 9.06 -11.02 -18.73
C GLN A 88 7.62 -10.88 -19.21
N LEU A 89 6.93 -12.01 -19.38
CA LEU A 89 5.54 -12.05 -19.82
C LEU A 89 4.61 -12.17 -18.61
N CYS A 90 3.52 -11.42 -18.63
CA CYS A 90 2.49 -11.51 -17.62
C CYS A 90 1.67 -12.80 -17.78
N GLU A 91 1.51 -13.53 -16.69
CA GLU A 91 0.83 -14.84 -16.68
C GLU A 91 -0.64 -14.76 -16.24
N CYS A 92 -1.26 -13.59 -16.41
CA CYS A 92 -2.60 -13.30 -15.95
C CYS A 92 -3.67 -13.90 -16.87
N MET A 93 -4.74 -14.44 -16.29
CA MET A 93 -5.84 -15.12 -16.99
C MET A 93 -7.07 -14.22 -17.12
N ASN A 94 -8.07 -14.68 -17.88
CA ASN A 94 -9.38 -14.02 -17.98
C ASN A 94 -9.32 -12.55 -18.44
N ASN A 95 -8.46 -12.28 -19.43
CA ASN A 95 -8.29 -10.97 -20.05
C ASN A 95 -7.95 -9.84 -19.05
N SER A 96 -7.20 -10.19 -18.00
CA SER A 96 -6.72 -9.25 -17.00
C SER A 96 -5.46 -8.52 -17.46
N THR A 97 -5.15 -7.42 -16.78
CA THR A 97 -3.93 -6.64 -17.02
C THR A 97 -2.89 -6.93 -15.95
N CYS A 98 -1.66 -6.48 -16.17
CA CYS A 98 -0.59 -6.61 -15.19
C CYS A 98 0.16 -5.30 -15.01
N ASP A 99 0.74 -5.14 -13.82
CA ASP A 99 1.69 -4.07 -13.56
C ASP A 99 2.96 -4.25 -14.40
N HIS A 100 3.38 -3.20 -15.08
CA HIS A 100 4.52 -3.24 -15.99
C HIS A 100 5.87 -3.33 -15.26
N VAL A 101 5.93 -3.01 -13.96
CA VAL A 101 7.15 -3.07 -13.14
C VAL A 101 7.27 -4.43 -12.45
N THR A 102 6.20 -4.91 -11.83
CA THR A 102 6.19 -6.10 -10.96
C THR A 102 5.56 -7.33 -11.59
N GLY A 103 4.76 -7.18 -12.65
CA GLY A 103 3.99 -8.27 -13.26
C GLY A 103 2.74 -8.67 -12.46
N THR A 104 2.41 -7.95 -11.39
CA THR A 104 1.23 -8.25 -10.57
C THR A 104 -0.06 -8.10 -11.37
N CYS A 105 -0.92 -9.11 -11.35
CA CYS A 105 -2.17 -9.10 -12.10
C CYS A 105 -3.24 -8.23 -11.45
N TYR A 106 -3.92 -7.42 -12.25
CA TYR A 106 -5.12 -6.67 -11.89
C TYR A 106 -6.33 -7.34 -12.53
N CYS A 107 -7.10 -8.07 -11.69
CA CYS A 107 -8.18 -8.92 -12.14
C CYS A 107 -9.40 -8.14 -12.62
N SER A 108 -9.97 -8.62 -13.72
CA SER A 108 -11.29 -8.18 -14.19
C SER A 108 -12.37 -8.53 -13.16
N PRO A 109 -13.51 -7.80 -13.14
CA PRO A 109 -14.61 -8.11 -12.24
C PRO A 109 -15.03 -9.59 -12.33
N GLY A 110 -15.28 -10.21 -11.17
CA GLY A 110 -15.64 -11.63 -11.10
C GLY A 110 -14.45 -12.60 -11.10
N PHE A 111 -13.21 -12.11 -11.07
CA PHE A 111 -12.01 -12.94 -10.95
C PHE A 111 -11.12 -12.51 -9.77
N LYS A 112 -10.39 -13.47 -9.20
CA LYS A 112 -9.44 -13.28 -8.11
C LYS A 112 -8.25 -14.24 -8.21
N GLY A 113 -7.32 -14.11 -7.27
CA GLY A 113 -6.10 -14.91 -7.21
C GLY A 113 -4.92 -14.20 -7.89
N ILE A 114 -3.70 -14.69 -7.65
CA ILE A 114 -2.46 -14.06 -8.14
C ILE A 114 -2.39 -13.99 -9.68
N ARG A 115 -3.08 -14.90 -10.36
CA ARG A 115 -3.17 -14.99 -11.83
C ARG A 115 -4.57 -14.69 -12.35
N CYS A 116 -5.50 -14.25 -11.51
CA CYS A 116 -6.89 -14.00 -11.89
C CYS A 116 -7.60 -15.23 -12.50
N ASP A 117 -7.21 -16.43 -12.08
CA ASP A 117 -7.68 -17.72 -12.58
C ASP A 117 -8.90 -18.25 -11.81
N GLN A 118 -9.16 -17.69 -10.63
CA GLN A 118 -10.28 -18.11 -9.79
C GLN A 118 -11.50 -17.23 -10.06
N ALA A 119 -12.64 -17.83 -10.36
CA ALA A 119 -13.91 -17.10 -10.36
C ALA A 119 -14.16 -16.58 -8.94
N ALA A 120 -14.12 -15.26 -8.79
CA ALA A 120 -14.82 -14.62 -7.70
C ALA A 120 -16.29 -14.71 -8.08
N LEU A 121 -16.94 -15.81 -7.69
CA LEU A 121 -18.40 -15.88 -7.77
C LEU A 121 -18.90 -14.54 -7.26
N MET A 122 -19.57 -13.81 -8.16
CA MET A 122 -20.44 -12.74 -7.75
C MET A 122 -21.54 -13.45 -6.95
N MET A 123 -21.24 -13.80 -5.70
CA MET A 123 -22.17 -13.49 -4.66
C MET A 123 -22.30 -11.97 -4.79
N GLU A 124 -23.24 -11.57 -5.65
CA GLU A 124 -24.31 -10.69 -5.24
C GLU A 124 -24.27 -10.64 -3.72
N GLU A 125 -23.91 -9.48 -3.16
CA GLU A 125 -24.17 -9.28 -1.76
C GLU A 125 -25.69 -9.32 -1.55
N LEU A 126 -26.26 -10.52 -1.49
CA LEU A 126 -27.11 -10.85 -0.37
C LEU A 126 -26.20 -11.27 0.79
N ASN A 127 -25.26 -10.40 1.13
CA ASN A 127 -24.82 -10.33 2.50
C ASN A 127 -26.02 -9.73 3.25
N PRO A 128 -26.69 -10.45 4.15
CA PRO A 128 -27.77 -9.87 4.95
C PRO A 128 -27.27 -8.75 5.89
N TYR A 129 -25.98 -8.38 5.86
CA TYR A 129 -25.36 -7.37 6.72
C TYR A 129 -25.00 -6.02 6.07
N THR A 130 -25.02 -5.85 4.75
CA THR A 130 -24.64 -4.55 4.13
C THR A 130 -25.83 -3.65 3.75
N LYS A 131 -27.05 -4.09 4.02
CA LYS A 131 -28.26 -3.23 4.08
C LYS A 131 -28.49 -2.59 5.45
N ILE A 132 -27.48 -2.53 6.31
CA ILE A 132 -27.54 -1.80 7.58
C ILE A 132 -26.48 -0.71 7.55
N SER A 133 -26.81 0.40 6.90
CA SER A 133 -26.19 1.68 7.24
C SER A 133 -26.25 1.84 8.76
N PRO A 134 -25.14 2.06 9.47
CA PRO A 134 -25.20 2.46 10.87
C PRO A 134 -25.49 3.95 10.89
N ALA A 135 -26.76 4.30 10.68
CA ALA A 135 -27.27 5.64 10.93
C ALA A 135 -28.63 5.57 11.63
N LEU A 136 -28.77 4.65 12.58
CA LEU A 136 -29.68 4.79 13.72
C LEU A 136 -29.32 3.70 14.73
N GLY A 137 -28.91 4.10 15.93
CA GLY A 137 -28.68 3.18 17.04
C GLY A 137 -29.94 2.36 17.29
N ALA A 138 -29.92 1.09 16.89
CA ALA A 138 -30.93 0.14 17.27
C ALA A 138 -30.56 -0.39 18.65
N GLU A 139 -31.08 0.26 19.69
CA GLU A 139 -31.18 -0.30 21.05
C GLU A 139 -31.96 -1.62 20.97
N ARG A 140 -31.23 -2.72 20.82
CA ARG A 140 -31.80 -4.06 20.70
C ARG A 140 -32.14 -4.57 22.10
N HIS A 141 -33.17 -4.00 22.72
CA HIS A 141 -33.78 -4.62 23.89
C HIS A 141 -34.36 -5.96 23.45
N SER A 142 -33.69 -7.04 23.84
CA SER A 142 -34.21 -8.39 23.66
C SER A 142 -35.59 -8.46 24.30
N VAL A 143 -36.63 -8.59 23.47
CA VAL A 143 -38.04 -8.66 23.89
C VAL A 143 -38.23 -9.75 24.96
N GLY A 144 -37.41 -10.81 24.93
CA GLY A 144 -37.39 -11.85 25.96
C GLY A 144 -36.87 -11.40 27.33
N ALA A 145 -35.93 -10.45 27.38
CA ALA A 145 -35.41 -9.93 28.64
C ALA A 145 -36.41 -8.98 29.31
N VAL A 146 -37.09 -8.13 28.54
CA VAL A 146 -38.09 -7.18 29.07
C VAL A 146 -39.32 -7.94 29.59
N THR A 147 -39.81 -8.94 28.85
CA THR A 147 -40.93 -9.77 29.31
C THR A 147 -40.56 -10.57 30.55
N GLY A 148 -39.33 -11.09 30.62
CA GLY A 148 -38.81 -11.79 31.80
C GLY A 148 -38.78 -10.90 33.06
N ILE A 149 -38.28 -9.67 32.95
CA ILE A 149 -38.23 -8.73 34.08
C ILE A 149 -39.64 -8.34 34.53
N MET A 150 -40.56 -8.08 33.60
CA MET A 150 -41.95 -7.73 33.94
C MET A 150 -42.67 -8.86 34.68
N LEU A 151 -42.48 -10.12 34.24
CA LEU A 151 -43.03 -11.29 34.93
C LEU A 151 -42.43 -11.47 36.33
N LEU A 152 -41.11 -11.26 36.47
CA LEU A 152 -40.43 -11.37 37.77
C LEU A 152 -40.93 -10.31 38.76
N LEU A 153 -41.08 -9.05 38.31
CA LEU A 153 -41.59 -7.97 39.15
C LEU A 153 -43.04 -8.21 39.57
N PHE A 154 -43.88 -8.72 38.67
CA PHE A 154 -45.26 -9.07 39.00
C PHE A 154 -45.34 -10.15 40.09
N LEU A 155 -44.53 -11.21 39.97
CA LEU A 155 -44.46 -12.26 40.99
C LEU A 155 -44.01 -11.73 42.36
N ILE A 156 -43.01 -10.84 42.39
CA ILE A 156 -42.55 -10.22 43.64
C ILE A 156 -43.66 -9.40 44.31
N VAL A 157 -44.40 -8.59 43.55
CA VAL A 157 -45.50 -7.79 44.11
C VAL A 157 -46.61 -8.68 44.67
N VAL A 158 -46.96 -9.77 43.98
CA VAL A 158 -47.96 -10.73 44.47
C VAL A 158 -47.50 -11.38 45.78
N LEU A 159 -46.24 -11.82 45.86
CA LEU A 159 -45.69 -12.42 47.09
C LEU A 159 -45.66 -11.43 48.26
N LEU A 160 -45.25 -10.18 48.02
CA LEU A 160 -45.28 -9.13 49.04
C LEU A 160 -46.71 -8.79 49.48
N GLY A 161 -47.66 -8.78 48.55
CA GLY A 161 -49.08 -8.59 48.82
C GLY A 161 -49.64 -9.71 49.69
N LEU A 162 -49.37 -10.97 49.33
CA LEU A 162 -49.76 -12.14 50.14
C LEU A 162 -49.11 -12.12 51.52
N PHE A 163 -47.85 -11.73 51.61
CA PHE A 163 -47.15 -11.62 52.89
C PHE A 163 -47.72 -10.49 53.76
N ALA A 164 -47.99 -9.32 53.17
CA ALA A 164 -48.62 -8.20 53.87
C ALA A 164 -50.05 -8.56 54.31
N TRP A 165 -50.82 -9.23 53.45
CA TRP A 165 -52.14 -9.74 53.78
C TRP A 165 -52.08 -10.77 54.91
N HIS A 166 -51.15 -11.73 54.84
CA HIS A 166 -50.94 -12.71 55.90
C HIS A 166 -50.56 -12.02 57.22
N ARG A 167 -49.66 -11.03 57.19
CA ARG A 167 -49.30 -10.23 58.38
C ARG A 167 -50.48 -9.42 58.92
N ARG A 168 -51.31 -8.82 58.08
CA ARG A 168 -52.54 -8.11 58.50
C ARG A 168 -53.53 -9.07 59.14
N ARG A 169 -53.76 -10.24 58.54
CA ARG A 169 -54.66 -11.28 59.07
C ARG A 169 -54.15 -11.86 60.38
N GLN A 170 -52.85 -12.02 60.56
CA GLN A 170 -52.24 -12.41 61.84
C GLN A 170 -52.43 -11.32 62.91
N LYS A 171 -52.34 -10.03 62.54
CA LYS A 171 -52.67 -8.91 63.44
C LYS A 171 -54.15 -8.85 63.82
N GLU A 172 -55.07 -9.13 62.90
CA GLU A 172 -56.51 -9.19 63.19
C GLU A 172 -56.83 -10.33 64.17
N LYS A 173 -56.29 -11.54 63.93
CA LYS A 173 -56.40 -12.67 64.87
C LYS A 173 -55.80 -12.39 66.25
N GLY A 174 -54.76 -11.55 66.33
CA GLY A 174 -54.16 -11.12 67.59
C GLY A 174 -54.93 -10.00 68.30
N ARG A 175 -55.90 -9.34 67.64
CA ARG A 175 -56.75 -8.28 68.23
C ARG A 175 -58.11 -8.79 68.70
N ASP A 176 -58.53 -9.97 68.26
CA ASP A 176 -59.72 -10.68 68.75
C ASP A 176 -59.40 -11.58 69.98
N LEU A 177 -58.13 -11.62 70.42
CA LEU A 177 -57.64 -12.39 71.57
C LEU A 177 -56.87 -11.50 72.57
N ALA A 178 -57.35 -10.28 72.79
CA ALA A 178 -56.95 -9.33 73.84
C ALA A 178 -58.18 -8.52 74.25
#